data_AF-A0A1J8QPY0-F1
#
_entry.id   AF-A0A1J8QPY0-F1
#
_cell.length_a   1.000
_cell.length_b   1.000
_cell.length_c   1.000
_cell.angle_alpha   90.00
_cell.angle_beta   90.00
_cell.angle_gamma   90.00
#
_symmetry.space_group_name_H-M   'P 1'
#
loop_
_entity.id
_entity.type
_entity.pdbx_description
1 polymer ?
#
loop_
_entity_poly.entity_id
_entity_poly.type
_entity_poly.pdbx_seq_one_letter_code
_entity_poly.pdbx_strand_id
1 'polypeptide(L)'
;MEWSVLQDFEMVLGVPHMVQQMMSAESTPVLSGVIPSFKMFMSHWEKLSQEHPLLTNIIAIGLDWAYKYYGRMDHTKAYIIAMLINPSIHLSWIKKHWDLKYIEDAEQKICQT
;
A
#
# COMPACT_ATOMS: atom_id res chain seq x y z
N MET A 1 -17.63 14.58 -24.23
CA MET A 1 -18.21 13.41 -23.55
C MET A 1 -17.16 12.33 -23.35
N GLU A 2 -16.44 11.91 -24.41
CA GLU A 2 -15.31 10.98 -24.28
C GLU A 2 -14.13 11.54 -23.44
N TRP A 3 -13.79 12.82 -23.59
CA TRP A 3 -12.66 13.44 -22.88
C TRP A 3 -12.82 13.51 -21.36
N SER A 4 -14.03 13.69 -20.84
CA SER A 4 -14.27 13.73 -19.40
C SER A 4 -14.09 12.35 -18.77
N VAL A 5 -14.54 11.30 -19.46
CA VAL A 5 -14.31 9.91 -19.03
C VAL A 5 -12.81 9.59 -19.01
N LEU A 6 -12.05 10.07 -20.00
CA LEU A 6 -10.60 9.90 -20.03
C LEU A 6 -9.90 10.58 -18.85
N GLN A 7 -10.33 11.79 -18.49
CA GLN A 7 -9.83 12.53 -17.33
C GLN A 7 -10.16 11.82 -16.01
N ASP A 8 -11.36 11.24 -15.90
CA ASP A 8 -11.75 10.44 -14.75
C ASP A 8 -10.84 9.20 -14.58
N PHE A 9 -10.54 8.51 -15.67
CA PHE A 9 -9.60 7.39 -15.65
C PHE A 9 -8.18 7.82 -15.31
N GLU A 10 -7.69 8.93 -15.88
CA GLU A 10 -6.39 9.49 -15.56
C GLU A 10 -6.28 9.80 -14.06
N MET A 11 -7.31 10.38 -13.46
CA MET A 11 -7.38 10.68 -12.04
C MET A 11 -7.31 9.41 -11.18
N VAL A 12 -8.11 8.39 -11.51
CA VAL A 12 -8.12 7.12 -10.76
C VAL A 12 -6.78 6.37 -10.90
N LEU A 13 -6.18 6.39 -12.10
CA LEU A 13 -4.93 5.67 -12.41
C LEU A 13 -3.66 6.44 -12.02
N GLY A 14 -3.72 7.74 -11.78
CA GLY A 14 -2.56 8.52 -11.36
C GLY A 14 -1.97 8.05 -10.03
N VAL A 15 -2.84 7.69 -9.09
CA VAL A 15 -2.46 7.17 -7.76
C VAL A 15 -1.67 5.85 -7.84
N PRO A 16 -2.16 4.76 -8.48
CA PRO A 16 -1.39 3.53 -8.63
C PRO A 16 -0.18 3.71 -9.55
N HIS A 17 -0.21 4.63 -10.52
CA HIS A 17 0.95 4.91 -11.38
C HIS A 17 2.15 5.39 -10.57
N MET A 18 1.95 6.33 -9.63
CA MET A 18 3.01 6.80 -8.74
C MET A 18 3.61 5.68 -7.89
N VAL A 19 2.75 4.82 -7.31
CA VAL A 19 3.20 3.67 -6.52
C VAL A 19 3.94 2.67 -7.39
N GLN A 20 3.42 2.34 -8.57
CA GLN A 20 4.07 1.42 -9.50
C GLN A 20 5.45 1.93 -9.89
N GLN A 21 5.61 3.23 -10.16
CA GLN A 21 6.93 3.78 -10.47
C GLN A 21 7.90 3.70 -9.30
N MET A 22 7.47 4.08 -8.09
CA MET A 22 8.30 3.93 -6.89
C MET A 22 8.74 2.47 -6.72
N MET A 23 7.85 1.52 -7.02
CA MET A 23 8.10 0.09 -6.86
C MET A 23 8.90 -0.54 -8.01
N SER A 24 9.12 0.19 -9.10
CA SER A 24 9.90 -0.29 -10.26
C SER A 24 11.39 0.03 -10.14
N ALA A 25 11.82 0.67 -9.05
CA ALA A 25 13.22 0.96 -8.81
C ALA A 25 14.01 -0.32 -8.48
N GLU A 26 15.21 -0.47 -9.05
CA GLU A 26 16.06 -1.64 -8.83
C GLU A 26 17.32 -1.32 -8.01
N SER A 27 17.68 -0.04 -7.89
CA SER A 27 18.92 0.39 -7.24
C SER A 27 18.89 0.31 -5.71
N THR A 28 17.71 0.26 -5.10
CA THR A 28 17.53 0.16 -3.64
C THR A 28 16.48 -0.90 -3.30
N PRO A 29 16.53 -1.51 -2.10
CA PRO A 29 15.52 -2.48 -1.67
C PRO A 29 14.12 -1.83 -1.61
N VAL A 30 13.31 -2.11 -2.62
CA VAL A 30 11.94 -1.58 -2.72
C VAL A 30 10.97 -2.33 -1.81
N LEU A 31 11.25 -3.59 -1.48
CA LEU A 31 10.34 -4.48 -0.76
C LEU A 31 9.91 -3.92 0.60
N SER A 32 10.81 -3.18 1.27
CA SER A 32 10.52 -2.52 2.55
C SER A 32 9.50 -1.38 2.44
N GLY A 33 9.34 -0.79 1.25
CA GLY A 33 8.40 0.31 1.00
C GLY A 33 7.01 -0.16 0.56
N VAL A 34 6.83 -1.44 0.22
CA VAL A 34 5.59 -1.92 -0.42
C VAL A 34 4.38 -1.73 0.49
N ILE A 35 4.45 -2.17 1.75
CA ILE A 35 3.34 -2.06 2.71
C ILE A 35 2.96 -0.58 2.95
N PRO A 36 3.92 0.33 3.24
CA PRO A 36 3.63 1.77 3.33
C PRO A 36 2.97 2.34 2.07
N SER A 37 3.47 2.00 0.89
CA SER A 37 2.95 2.52 -0.37
C SER A 37 1.54 1.99 -0.66
N PHE A 38 1.25 0.74 -0.32
CA PHE A 38 -0.11 0.20 -0.38
C PHE A 38 -1.07 0.97 0.52
N LYS A 39 -0.72 1.15 1.80
CA LYS A 39 -1.55 1.98 2.71
C LYS A 39 -1.78 3.38 2.19
N MET A 40 -0.74 4.02 1.65
CA MET A 40 -0.82 5.38 1.13
C MET A 40 -1.83 5.47 -0.03
N PHE A 41 -1.72 4.59 -1.03
CA PHE A 41 -2.59 4.70 -2.21
C PHE A 41 -4.02 4.28 -1.89
N MET A 42 -4.22 3.29 -1.01
CA MET A 42 -5.55 2.91 -0.52
C MET A 42 -6.24 4.09 0.16
N SER A 43 -5.54 4.80 1.04
CA SER A 43 -6.07 6.01 1.70
C SER A 43 -6.40 7.12 0.69
N HIS A 44 -5.59 7.28 -0.38
CA HIS A 44 -5.88 8.25 -1.44
C HIS A 44 -7.11 7.86 -2.25
N TRP A 45 -7.29 6.58 -2.57
CA TRP A 45 -8.47 6.08 -3.26
C TRP A 45 -9.74 6.18 -2.41
N GLU A 46 -9.67 5.87 -1.11
CA GLU A 46 -10.77 6.09 -0.17
C GLU A 46 -11.20 7.56 -0.16
N LYS A 47 -10.24 8.50 -0.09
CA LYS A 47 -10.51 9.94 -0.16
C LYS A 47 -11.08 10.35 -1.53
N LEU A 48 -10.49 9.87 -2.62
CA LEU A 48 -10.93 10.17 -3.98
C LEU A 48 -12.37 9.70 -4.22
N SER A 49 -12.75 8.55 -3.66
CA SER A 49 -14.11 8.04 -3.71
C SER A 49 -15.12 8.95 -3.00
N GLN A 50 -14.71 9.61 -1.90
CA GLN A 50 -15.55 10.56 -1.18
C GLN A 50 -15.72 11.88 -1.96
N GLU A 51 -14.66 12.35 -2.61
CA GLU A 51 -14.66 13.60 -3.38
C GLU A 51 -15.37 13.44 -4.75
N HIS A 52 -15.35 12.24 -5.33
CA HIS A 52 -15.92 11.94 -6.63
C HIS A 52 -16.90 10.75 -6.58
N PRO A 53 -18.17 10.97 -6.18
CA PRO A 53 -19.17 9.91 -6.06
C PRO A 53 -19.39 9.10 -7.34
N LEU A 54 -19.24 9.73 -8.52
CA LEU A 54 -19.38 9.07 -9.81
C LEU A 54 -18.31 7.98 -10.05
N LEU A 55 -17.14 8.11 -9.42
CA LEU A 55 -16.00 7.18 -9.56
C LEU A 55 -15.98 6.11 -8.48
N THR A 56 -16.86 6.20 -7.48
CA THR A 56 -16.89 5.31 -6.30
C THR A 56 -16.95 3.83 -6.71
N ASN A 57 -17.79 3.48 -7.68
CA ASN A 57 -17.92 2.08 -8.11
C ASN A 57 -16.62 1.52 -8.72
N ILE A 58 -15.91 2.33 -9.50
CA ILE A 58 -14.66 1.92 -10.15
C ILE A 58 -13.54 1.84 -9.10
N ILE A 59 -13.46 2.83 -8.21
CA ILE A 59 -12.47 2.88 -7.14
C ILE A 59 -12.67 1.72 -6.15
N ALA A 60 -13.91 1.37 -5.83
CA ALA A 60 -14.23 0.25 -4.94
C ALA A 60 -13.67 -1.08 -5.46
N ILE A 61 -13.79 -1.35 -6.76
CA ILE A 61 -13.20 -2.55 -7.39
C ILE A 61 -11.67 -2.55 -7.22
N GLY A 62 -11.03 -1.39 -7.42
CA GLY A 62 -9.58 -1.24 -7.20
C GLY A 62 -9.19 -1.49 -5.75
N LEU A 63 -9.94 -0.93 -4.80
CA LEU A 63 -9.73 -1.10 -3.36
C LEU A 63 -9.87 -2.56 -2.92
N ASP A 64 -10.87 -3.30 -3.43
CA ASP A 64 -11.02 -4.73 -3.13
C ASP A 64 -9.76 -5.54 -3.47
N TRP A 65 -9.16 -5.26 -4.63
CA TRP A 65 -7.89 -5.86 -5.00
C TRP A 65 -6.74 -5.39 -4.11
N ALA A 66 -6.68 -4.10 -3.81
CA ALA A 66 -5.66 -3.54 -2.93
C ALA A 66 -5.68 -4.19 -1.54
N TYR A 67 -6.84 -4.32 -0.89
CA TYR A 67 -6.99 -5.01 0.39
C TYR A 67 -6.58 -6.48 0.30
N LYS A 68 -6.99 -7.18 -0.77
CA LYS A 68 -6.61 -8.58 -0.98
C LYS A 68 -5.10 -8.77 -1.07
N TYR A 69 -4.41 -7.91 -1.80
CA TYR A 69 -2.95 -7.97 -1.91
C TYR A 69 -2.27 -7.53 -0.61
N TYR A 70 -2.78 -6.49 0.06
CA TYR A 70 -2.28 -6.05 1.36
C TYR A 70 -2.34 -7.18 2.40
N GLY A 71 -3.45 -7.92 2.47
CA GLY A 71 -3.58 -9.08 3.36
C GLY A 71 -2.56 -10.20 3.04
N ARG A 72 -2.27 -10.45 1.75
CA ARG A 72 -1.25 -11.43 1.36
C ARG A 72 0.16 -11.02 1.78
N MET A 73 0.46 -9.72 1.74
CA MET A 73 1.75 -9.18 2.18
C MET A 73 1.95 -9.34 3.68
N ASP A 74 0.89 -9.11 4.47
CA ASP A 74 0.90 -9.28 5.94
C ASP A 74 1.21 -10.72 6.38
N HIS A 75 0.74 -11.70 5.60
CA HIS A 75 1.04 -13.12 5.82
C HIS A 75 2.44 -13.55 5.35
N THR A 76 3.19 -12.68 4.68
CA THR A 76 4.49 -13.01 4.10
C THR A 76 5.63 -12.36 4.91
N LYS A 77 6.42 -13.18 5.61
CA LYS A 77 7.53 -12.70 6.47
C LYS A 77 8.54 -11.80 5.75
N ALA A 78 8.75 -11.99 4.45
CA ALA A 78 9.72 -11.24 3.66
C ALA A 78 9.51 -9.71 3.71
N TYR A 79 8.26 -9.24 3.71
CA TYR A 79 7.97 -7.80 3.77
C TYR A 79 8.33 -7.21 5.14
N ILE A 80 7.98 -7.92 6.22
CA ILE A 80 8.27 -7.51 7.60
C ILE A 80 9.79 -7.47 7.83
N ILE A 81 10.50 -8.50 7.39
CA ILE A 81 11.97 -8.58 7.49
C ILE A 81 12.63 -7.46 6.67
N ALA A 82 12.17 -7.22 5.45
CA ALA A 82 12.71 -6.14 4.61
C ALA A 82 12.49 -4.75 5.27
N MET A 83 11.32 -4.50 5.85
CA MET A 83 11.04 -3.27 6.61
C MET A 83 11.95 -3.11 7.82
N LEU A 84 12.22 -4.19 8.56
CA LEU A 84 13.10 -4.18 9.73
C LEU A 84 14.55 -3.85 9.36
N ILE A 85 15.06 -4.48 8.30
CA ILE A 85 16.46 -4.32 7.85
C ILE A 85 16.68 -2.91 7.27
N ASN A 86 15.64 -2.28 6.71
CA ASN A 86 15.76 -0.93 6.17
C ASN A 86 15.93 0.11 7.32
N PRO A 87 17.11 0.75 7.45
CA PRO A 87 17.38 1.67 8.56
C PRO A 87 16.54 2.96 8.51
N SER A 88 15.95 3.30 7.36
CA SER A 88 15.06 4.46 7.21
C SER A 88 13.61 4.18 7.64
N ILE A 89 13.21 2.92 7.79
CA ILE A 89 11.84 2.52 8.18
C ILE A 89 11.87 1.89 9.58
N HIS A 90 12.65 0.81 9.75
CA HIS A 90 12.79 0.02 10.98
C HIS A 90 11.42 -0.38 11.58
N LEU A 91 11.38 -0.71 12.86
CA LEU A 91 10.15 -0.97 13.63
C LEU A 91 9.30 0.29 13.88
N SER A 92 9.83 1.50 13.62
CA SER A 92 9.14 2.75 13.99
C SER A 92 7.84 2.94 13.20
N TRP A 93 7.84 2.58 11.92
CA TRP A 93 6.65 2.68 11.09
C TRP A 93 5.58 1.64 11.48
N ILE A 94 6.01 0.39 11.76
CA ILE A 94 5.14 -0.69 12.22
C ILE A 94 4.47 -0.29 13.54
N LYS A 95 5.25 0.14 14.53
CA LYS A 95 4.75 0.57 15.85
C LYS A 95 3.80 1.77 15.78
N LYS A 96 3.94 2.63 14.77
CA LYS A 96 3.10 3.82 14.59
C LYS A 96 1.79 3.54 13.87
N HIS A 97 1.73 2.57 12.96
CA HIS A 97 0.59 2.39 12.06
C HIS A 97 -0.14 1.05 12.21
N TRP A 98 0.40 0.10 12.97
CA TRP A 98 -0.19 -1.21 13.19
C TRP A 98 -0.75 -1.31 14.62
N ASP A 99 -1.85 -2.05 14.78
CA ASP A 99 -2.39 -2.35 16.10
C ASP A 99 -1.44 -3.27 16.88
N LEU A 100 -1.52 -3.23 18.21
CA LEU A 100 -0.66 -4.00 19.13
C LEU A 100 -0.57 -5.49 18.76
N LYS A 101 -1.68 -6.12 18.41
CA LYS A 101 -1.73 -7.54 18.00
C LYS A 101 -0.83 -7.86 16.80
N TYR A 102 -0.70 -6.93 15.85
CA TYR A 102 0.12 -7.11 14.64
C TYR A 102 1.59 -6.77 14.91
N ILE A 103 1.86 -5.90 15.88
CA ILE A 103 3.22 -5.62 16.36
C ILE A 103 3.78 -6.87 17.04
N GLU A 104 3.00 -7.50 17.93
CA GLU A 104 3.38 -8.73 18.63
C GLU A 104 3.62 -9.89 17.65
N ASP A 105 2.74 -10.07 16.66
CA ASP A 105 2.91 -11.07 15.61
C ASP A 105 4.17 -10.80 14.75
N ALA A 106 4.43 -9.54 14.40
CA ALA A 106 5.65 -9.16 13.68
C ALA A 106 6.91 -9.45 14.51
N GLU A 107 6.92 -9.11 15.80
CA GLU A 107 8.04 -9.39 16.72
C GLU A 107 8.27 -10.92 16.88
N GLN A 108 7.19 -11.72 16.99
CA GLN A 108 7.30 -13.18 17.01
C GLN A 108 7.88 -13.75 15.71
N LYS A 109 7.45 -13.23 14.55
CA LYS A 109 7.96 -13.67 13.24
C LYS A 109 9.46 -13.38 13.11
N ILE A 110 9.95 -12.28 13.69
CA ILE A 110 11.37 -11.92 13.71
C ILE A 110 12.17 -12.89 14.60
N CYS A 111 11.69 -13.18 15.81
CA CYS A 111 12.40 -14.07 16.75
C CYS A 111 12.46 -15.54 16.31
N GLN A 112 11.62 -15.97 15.36
CA GLN A 112 11.58 -17.33 14.82
C GLN A 112 12.41 -17.52 13.53
N THR A 113 13.14 -16.48 13.08
CA THR A 113 14.03 -16.55 11.91
C THR A 113 15.47 -16.76 12.39
#